data_AF-A0AB34IIA2-F1
#
_entry.id   AF-A0AB34IIA2-F1
#
_cell.length_a   1.000
_cell.length_b   1.000
_cell.length_c   1.000
_cell.angle_alpha   90.00
_cell.angle_beta   90.00
_cell.angle_gamma   90.00
#
_symmetry.space_group_name_H-M   'P 1'
#
loop_
_entity.id
_entity.type
_entity.pdbx_description
1 polymer ?
#
loop_
_entity_poly.entity_id
_entity_poly.type
_entity_poly.pdbx_seq_one_letter_code
_entity_poly.pdbx_strand_id
1 'polypeptide(L)'
;MCAGVIALELSGVPWEQAVFGGFICNGLQIQFMGAYLVDTGYPSVTVTSHIIDLTSKMGVALANLYFRKLEGLAEYVDSFHAKPLKFPLRHKPRGEWTTYKSLRVYVRVGGLRARHRADFDCALRYNLLVFKELRDLGCVVHPIGMASGMVASKGSGGTDEVHVLYRNVELDAYVRGIPPRSTAEAYICALEDAIAAIHAKGVVHGNLDPRRCFWKKDGDGVQVKIVDWDVSFFMECGVPAYFVEQKQDDYRMLDRYADTGDARDMDRSVVALLRKIVASSEGWWEKICVENDSESRCAMLLQRAWEELSASGPSAESLLDKLHISE
;
A
#
# COMPACT_ATOMS: atom_id res chain seq x y z
N MET A 1 -6.07 -7.00 -20.09
CA MET A 1 -7.19 -7.32 -19.18
C MET A 1 -7.65 -6.09 -18.40
N CYS A 2 -6.83 -5.43 -17.57
CA CYS A 2 -7.24 -4.19 -16.86
C CYS A 2 -7.79 -3.10 -17.81
N ALA A 3 -7.14 -2.87 -18.94
CA ALA A 3 -7.65 -1.94 -19.96
C ALA A 3 -9.02 -2.37 -20.52
N GLY A 4 -9.29 -3.68 -20.60
CA GLY A 4 -10.57 -4.21 -21.07
C GLY A 4 -11.69 -3.93 -20.10
N VAL A 5 -11.45 -4.09 -18.79
CA VAL A 5 -12.47 -3.83 -17.77
C VAL A 5 -12.73 -2.32 -17.59
N ILE A 6 -11.70 -1.47 -17.69
CA ILE A 6 -11.85 -0.01 -17.72
C ILE A 6 -12.64 0.42 -18.96
N ALA A 7 -12.39 -0.21 -20.12
CA ALA A 7 -13.14 0.10 -21.34
C ALA A 7 -14.63 -0.23 -21.23
N LEU A 8 -15.01 -1.29 -20.50
CA LEU A 8 -16.42 -1.61 -20.23
C LEU A 8 -17.09 -0.49 -19.43
N GLU A 9 -16.46 -0.04 -18.36
CA GLU A 9 -16.96 1.08 -17.55
C GLU A 9 -17.08 2.39 -18.35
N LEU A 10 -16.04 2.74 -19.10
CA LEU A 10 -16.06 3.92 -19.98
C LEU A 10 -17.14 3.83 -21.08
N SER A 11 -17.61 2.62 -21.39
CA SER A 11 -18.71 2.36 -22.32
C SER A 11 -20.09 2.37 -21.63
N GLY A 12 -20.16 2.70 -20.34
CA GLY A 12 -21.41 2.81 -19.58
C GLY A 12 -21.85 1.54 -18.86
N VAL A 13 -21.02 0.48 -18.83
CA VAL A 13 -21.30 -0.69 -17.97
C VAL A 13 -21.11 -0.27 -16.50
N PRO A 14 -22.09 -0.49 -15.61
CA PRO A 14 -21.90 -0.26 -14.18
C PRO A 14 -20.63 -0.94 -13.67
N TRP A 15 -19.83 -0.26 -12.85
CA TRP A 15 -18.52 -0.76 -12.48
C TRP A 15 -18.60 -2.12 -11.74
N GLU A 16 -19.67 -2.35 -10.98
CA GLU A 16 -19.95 -3.64 -10.30
C GLU A 16 -20.17 -4.80 -11.28
N GLN A 17 -20.55 -4.49 -12.51
CA GLN A 17 -20.83 -5.45 -13.59
C GLN A 17 -19.69 -5.50 -14.61
N ALA A 18 -18.69 -4.62 -14.49
CA ALA A 18 -17.57 -4.56 -15.40
C ALA A 18 -16.61 -5.72 -15.09
N VAL A 19 -16.73 -6.78 -15.89
CA VAL A 19 -15.98 -8.03 -15.74
C VAL A 19 -15.41 -8.45 -17.09
N PHE A 20 -14.13 -8.79 -17.12
CA PHE A 20 -13.38 -9.15 -18.33
C PHE A 20 -12.57 -10.43 -18.11
N GLY A 21 -13.00 -11.54 -18.72
CA GLY A 21 -12.26 -12.79 -18.73
C GLY A 21 -11.09 -12.77 -19.71
N GLY A 22 -10.00 -13.46 -19.40
CA GLY A 22 -8.84 -13.58 -20.28
C GLY A 22 -7.94 -14.76 -19.97
N PHE A 23 -6.90 -14.92 -20.78
CA PHE A 23 -5.88 -15.94 -20.58
C PHE A 23 -4.52 -15.45 -21.08
N ILE A 24 -3.45 -16.03 -20.53
CA ILE A 24 -2.08 -15.89 -21.03
C ILE A 24 -1.64 -17.25 -21.53
N CYS A 25 -1.13 -17.32 -22.76
CA CYS A 25 -0.65 -18.56 -23.36
C CYS A 25 0.71 -18.32 -24.04
N ASN A 26 1.66 -19.23 -23.83
CA ASN A 26 2.98 -19.20 -24.49
C ASN A 26 3.13 -20.28 -25.60
N GLY A 27 2.02 -20.93 -25.97
CA GLY A 27 1.98 -22.03 -26.93
C GLY A 27 2.16 -23.43 -26.33
N LEU A 28 2.77 -23.55 -25.15
CA LEU A 28 2.96 -24.82 -24.43
C LEU A 28 2.14 -24.87 -23.13
N GLN A 29 1.87 -23.72 -22.54
CA GLN A 29 1.16 -23.56 -21.29
C GLN A 29 0.13 -22.45 -21.43
N ILE A 30 -0.97 -22.59 -20.72
CA ILE A 30 -2.01 -21.57 -20.61
C ILE A 30 -2.39 -21.34 -19.14
N GLN A 31 -2.71 -20.09 -18.81
CA GLN A 31 -3.27 -19.72 -17.51
C GLN A 31 -4.45 -18.78 -17.72
N PHE A 32 -5.57 -19.08 -17.06
CA PHE A 32 -6.80 -18.29 -17.13
C PHE A 32 -6.87 -17.28 -16.00
N MET A 33 -7.46 -16.14 -16.31
CA MET A 33 -7.54 -15.00 -15.42
C MET A 33 -8.85 -14.24 -15.65
N GLY A 34 -9.29 -13.51 -14.64
CA GLY A 34 -10.40 -12.57 -14.74
C GLY A 34 -9.94 -11.20 -14.26
N ALA A 35 -10.41 -10.14 -14.92
CA ALA A 35 -10.32 -8.78 -14.43
C ALA A 35 -11.72 -8.26 -14.10
N TYR A 36 -11.84 -7.48 -13.04
CA TYR A 36 -13.09 -6.84 -12.64
C TYR A 36 -12.78 -5.47 -12.04
N LEU A 37 -13.74 -4.56 -12.00
CA LEU A 37 -13.59 -3.31 -11.26
C LEU A 37 -13.98 -3.52 -9.81
N VAL A 38 -13.12 -3.09 -8.91
CA VAL A 38 -13.37 -3.17 -7.46
C VAL A 38 -13.94 -1.86 -6.91
N ASP A 39 -13.73 -0.77 -7.65
CA ASP A 39 -14.42 0.51 -7.59
C ASP A 39 -14.24 1.19 -8.97
N THR A 40 -14.86 2.35 -9.13
CA THR A 40 -14.81 3.19 -10.33
C THR A 40 -13.36 3.41 -10.79
N GLY A 41 -13.01 3.02 -12.01
CA GLY A 41 -11.66 3.18 -12.58
C GLY A 41 -10.57 2.30 -11.96
N TYR A 42 -10.91 1.38 -11.04
CA TYR A 42 -9.93 0.57 -10.31
C TYR A 42 -10.02 -0.93 -10.65
N PRO A 43 -9.18 -1.43 -11.58
CA PRO A 43 -9.21 -2.81 -12.02
C PRO A 43 -8.41 -3.76 -11.10
N SER A 44 -8.97 -4.91 -10.78
CA SER A 44 -8.27 -6.03 -10.13
C SER A 44 -8.23 -7.24 -11.04
N VAL A 45 -7.12 -7.97 -11.03
CA VAL A 45 -6.92 -9.20 -11.80
C VAL A 45 -6.74 -10.37 -10.85
N THR A 46 -7.52 -11.42 -11.05
CA THR A 46 -7.39 -12.68 -10.34
C THR A 46 -7.06 -13.82 -11.29
N VAL A 47 -6.11 -14.66 -10.89
CA VAL A 47 -5.83 -15.92 -11.57
C VAL A 47 -6.91 -16.92 -11.21
N THR A 48 -7.59 -17.47 -12.22
CA THR A 48 -8.70 -18.41 -12.03
C THR A 48 -8.30 -19.87 -12.26
N SER A 49 -7.09 -20.12 -12.78
CA SER A 49 -6.54 -21.46 -12.96
C SER A 49 -5.08 -21.56 -12.52
N HIS A 50 -4.62 -22.78 -12.18
CA HIS A 50 -3.19 -23.07 -12.19
C HIS A 50 -2.63 -23.00 -13.63
N ILE A 51 -1.31 -23.06 -13.79
CA ILE A 51 -0.67 -23.16 -15.10
C ILE A 51 -0.99 -24.54 -15.69
N ILE A 52 -1.67 -24.55 -16.84
CA ILE A 52 -2.10 -25.77 -17.52
C ILE A 52 -1.13 -26.10 -18.63
N ASP A 53 -0.58 -27.32 -18.62
CA ASP A 53 0.31 -27.84 -19.66
C ASP A 53 -0.47 -28.36 -20.88
N LEU A 54 -0.43 -27.60 -21.97
CA LEU A 54 -1.11 -27.90 -23.23
C LEU A 54 -0.42 -29.02 -24.04
N THR A 55 0.78 -29.46 -23.64
CA THR A 55 1.44 -30.61 -24.29
C THR A 55 0.79 -31.95 -23.89
N SER A 56 -0.04 -31.95 -22.85
CA SER A 56 -0.77 -33.11 -22.36
C SER A 56 -2.23 -33.12 -22.82
N LYS A 57 -2.78 -34.29 -23.16
CA LYS A 57 -4.22 -34.43 -23.49
C LYS A 57 -5.13 -33.98 -22.34
N MET A 58 -4.70 -34.24 -21.09
CA MET A 58 -5.42 -33.81 -19.89
C MET A 58 -5.45 -32.29 -19.78
N GLY A 59 -4.31 -31.62 -20.00
CA GLY A 59 -4.24 -30.16 -19.94
C GLY A 59 -5.03 -29.49 -21.06
N VAL A 60 -5.03 -30.03 -22.28
CA VAL A 60 -5.90 -29.53 -23.37
C VAL A 60 -7.39 -29.65 -22.99
N ALA A 61 -7.81 -30.78 -22.44
CA ALA A 61 -9.19 -30.98 -21.99
C ALA A 61 -9.56 -30.02 -20.84
N LEU A 62 -8.64 -29.81 -19.90
CA LEU A 62 -8.83 -28.88 -18.79
C LEU A 62 -8.91 -27.43 -19.27
N ALA A 63 -8.06 -27.01 -20.20
CA ALA A 63 -8.09 -25.68 -20.79
C ALA A 63 -9.43 -25.42 -21.51
N ASN A 64 -9.93 -26.39 -22.28
CA ASN A 64 -11.24 -26.31 -22.92
C ASN A 64 -12.39 -26.12 -21.90
N LEU A 65 -12.29 -26.77 -20.75
CA LEU A 65 -13.25 -26.61 -19.66
C LEU A 65 -13.19 -25.22 -19.04
N TYR A 66 -12.00 -24.61 -18.90
CA TYR A 66 -11.86 -23.23 -18.44
C TYR A 66 -12.37 -22.20 -19.45
N PHE A 67 -12.15 -22.42 -20.76
CA PHE A 67 -12.73 -21.57 -21.81
C PHE A 67 -14.26 -21.48 -21.69
N ARG A 68 -14.92 -22.61 -21.36
CA ARG A 68 -16.37 -22.64 -21.12
C ARG A 68 -16.78 -21.99 -19.78
N LYS A 69 -15.91 -22.03 -18.77
CA LYS A 69 -16.18 -21.45 -17.44
C LYS A 69 -15.92 -19.95 -17.33
N LEU A 70 -15.23 -19.32 -18.29
CA LEU A 70 -15.02 -17.87 -18.30
C LEU A 70 -16.35 -17.09 -18.30
N GLU A 71 -17.46 -17.73 -18.68
CA GLU A 71 -18.83 -17.19 -18.60
C GLU A 71 -19.34 -17.01 -17.15
N GLY A 72 -18.80 -17.74 -16.16
CA GLY A 72 -19.22 -17.70 -14.75
C GLY A 72 -18.47 -16.68 -13.88
N LEU A 73 -17.66 -15.79 -14.48
CA LEU A 73 -16.86 -14.82 -13.73
C LEU A 73 -17.72 -13.77 -13.00
N ALA A 74 -18.94 -13.51 -13.48
CA ALA A 74 -19.90 -12.61 -12.85
C ALA A 74 -20.32 -13.08 -11.44
N GLU A 75 -20.63 -14.37 -11.27
CA GLU A 75 -21.04 -14.94 -9.96
C GLU A 75 -19.94 -14.77 -8.89
N TYR A 76 -18.67 -14.84 -9.29
CA TYR A 76 -17.54 -14.60 -8.40
C TYR A 76 -17.50 -13.14 -7.92
N VAL A 77 -17.74 -12.19 -8.82
CA VAL A 77 -17.75 -10.75 -8.52
C VAL A 77 -18.93 -10.37 -7.64
N ASP A 78 -20.13 -10.92 -7.90
CA ASP A 78 -21.30 -10.75 -7.05
C ASP A 78 -21.02 -11.22 -5.61
N SER A 79 -20.36 -12.39 -5.47
CA SER A 79 -19.97 -12.91 -4.16
C SER A 79 -18.96 -12.05 -3.42
N PHE A 80 -18.13 -11.29 -4.15
CA PHE A 80 -17.15 -10.37 -3.57
C PHE A 80 -17.80 -9.10 -3.04
N HIS A 81 -18.75 -8.52 -3.79
CA HIS A 81 -19.51 -7.33 -3.37
C HIS A 81 -20.46 -7.59 -2.20
N ALA A 82 -21.03 -8.80 -2.11
CA ALA A 82 -21.98 -9.16 -1.07
C ALA A 82 -21.36 -9.35 0.33
N LYS A 83 -20.03 -9.43 0.46
CA LYS A 83 -19.38 -9.69 1.77
C LYS A 83 -19.48 -8.49 2.71
N PRO A 84 -19.79 -8.67 4.00
CA PRO A 84 -19.75 -7.59 4.98
C PRO A 84 -18.28 -7.17 5.24
N LEU A 85 -18.04 -5.86 5.26
CA LEU A 85 -16.74 -5.31 5.62
C LEU A 85 -16.49 -5.54 7.12
N LYS A 86 -15.35 -6.16 7.46
CA LYS A 86 -14.89 -6.28 8.84
C LYS A 86 -13.76 -5.29 9.10
N PHE A 87 -13.89 -4.54 10.19
CA PHE A 87 -12.95 -3.50 10.65
C PHE A 87 -12.38 -3.87 12.03
N PRO A 88 -11.13 -3.50 12.37
CA PRO A 88 -9.94 -3.46 11.53
C PRO A 88 -9.40 -4.89 11.34
N LEU A 89 -8.98 -5.24 10.13
CA LEU A 89 -8.45 -6.58 9.88
C LEU A 89 -7.10 -6.76 10.56
N ARG A 90 -6.89 -7.93 11.19
CA ARG A 90 -5.63 -8.34 11.83
C ARG A 90 -4.55 -8.67 10.78
N HIS A 91 -4.29 -7.74 9.85
CA HIS A 91 -3.31 -7.94 8.80
C HIS A 91 -1.92 -7.59 9.29
N LYS A 92 -1.01 -8.55 9.10
CA LYS A 92 0.42 -8.31 9.24
C LYS A 92 0.98 -8.05 7.84
N PRO A 93 1.33 -6.80 7.47
CA PRO A 93 2.14 -6.59 6.28
C PRO A 93 3.48 -7.31 6.48
N ARG A 94 3.89 -8.12 5.50
CA ARG A 94 5.23 -8.70 5.44
C ARG A 94 5.72 -8.66 4.00
N GLY A 95 6.81 -7.96 3.78
CA GLY A 95 7.55 -8.00 2.53
C GLY A 95 8.40 -6.75 2.38
N GLU A 96 9.69 -6.95 2.11
CA GLU A 96 10.52 -5.89 1.54
C GLU A 96 10.01 -5.56 0.12
N TRP A 97 10.30 -4.35 -0.36
CA TRP A 97 10.09 -3.97 -1.75
C TRP A 97 10.85 -4.91 -2.69
N THR A 98 10.24 -6.03 -3.10
CA THR A 98 10.74 -6.81 -4.23
C THR A 98 10.20 -6.16 -5.49
N THR A 99 10.85 -5.09 -5.92
CA THR A 99 10.51 -4.44 -7.19
C THR A 99 10.87 -5.35 -8.34
N TYR A 100 9.87 -5.93 -9.00
CA TYR A 100 9.99 -6.22 -10.42
C TYR A 100 9.91 -4.88 -11.16
N LYS A 101 11.07 -4.23 -11.31
CA LYS A 101 11.17 -2.98 -12.08
C LYS A 101 11.06 -3.34 -13.57
N SER A 102 9.84 -3.36 -14.08
CA SER A 102 9.65 -3.04 -15.50
C SER A 102 9.79 -1.53 -15.66
N LEU A 103 10.05 -1.04 -16.86
CA LEU A 103 10.13 0.41 -17.13
C LEU A 103 8.91 1.19 -16.59
N ARG A 104 7.73 0.57 -16.44
CA ARG A 104 6.44 1.29 -16.29
C ARG A 104 5.68 1.07 -14.98
N VAL A 105 5.96 0.02 -14.23
CA VAL A 105 5.13 -0.41 -13.08
C VAL A 105 5.99 -0.81 -11.90
N TYR A 106 5.59 -0.39 -10.69
CA TYR A 106 6.05 -0.97 -9.44
C TYR A 106 5.11 -2.07 -8.97
N VAL A 107 5.68 -3.19 -8.55
CA VAL A 107 4.95 -4.31 -7.96
C VAL A 107 5.27 -4.33 -6.47
N ARG A 108 4.24 -4.19 -5.62
CA ARG A 108 4.36 -4.43 -4.19
C ARG A 108 4.01 -5.88 -3.89
N VAL A 109 5.01 -6.66 -3.54
CA VAL A 109 4.87 -8.05 -3.09
C VAL A 109 4.42 -8.07 -1.63
N GLY A 110 3.41 -8.88 -1.29
CA GLY A 110 3.04 -9.17 0.10
C GLY A 110 2.29 -8.08 0.86
N GLY A 111 1.81 -7.03 0.18
CA GLY A 111 1.02 -5.95 0.82
C GLY A 111 -0.32 -6.42 1.42
N LEU A 112 -0.85 -7.54 0.93
CA LEU A 112 -2.03 -8.20 1.48
C LEU A 112 -1.77 -9.72 1.48
N ARG A 113 -1.50 -10.32 2.64
CA ARG A 113 -1.40 -11.78 2.78
C ARG A 113 -2.73 -12.37 3.21
N ALA A 114 -3.22 -13.34 2.45
CA ALA A 114 -4.35 -14.16 2.87
C ALA A 114 -3.84 -15.29 3.78
N ARG A 115 -4.14 -15.23 5.09
CA ARG A 115 -4.30 -16.49 5.86
C ARG A 115 -5.67 -17.11 5.59
N HIS A 116 -6.66 -16.27 5.25
CA HIS A 116 -8.00 -16.65 4.79
C HIS A 116 -8.47 -15.70 3.68
N ARG A 117 -9.11 -16.25 2.63
CA ARG A 117 -9.62 -15.48 1.48
C ARG A 117 -10.65 -14.41 1.87
N ALA A 118 -11.47 -14.68 2.89
CA ALA A 118 -12.46 -13.72 3.39
C ALA A 118 -11.80 -12.48 4.02
N ASP A 119 -10.71 -12.65 4.77
CA ASP A 119 -9.97 -11.52 5.37
C ASP A 119 -9.23 -10.69 4.32
N PHE A 120 -8.81 -11.34 3.22
CA PHE A 120 -8.20 -10.67 2.08
C PHE A 120 -9.22 -9.78 1.35
N ASP A 121 -10.39 -10.31 1.00
CA ASP A 121 -11.41 -9.54 0.27
C ASP A 121 -11.88 -8.31 1.08
N CYS A 122 -12.02 -8.47 2.40
CA CYS A 122 -12.34 -7.35 3.28
C CYS A 122 -11.24 -6.28 3.30
N ALA A 123 -9.95 -6.67 3.30
CA ALA A 123 -8.84 -5.71 3.34
C ALA A 123 -8.62 -5.01 2.02
N LEU A 124 -8.84 -5.73 0.94
CA LEU A 124 -8.90 -5.18 -0.39
C LEU A 124 -9.98 -4.10 -0.46
N ARG A 125 -11.22 -4.43 -0.11
CA ARG A 125 -12.33 -3.47 -0.12
C ARG A 125 -12.08 -2.29 0.81
N TYR A 126 -11.51 -2.52 1.98
CA TYR A 126 -11.11 -1.44 2.90
C TYR A 126 -10.10 -0.48 2.26
N ASN A 127 -9.02 -1.02 1.70
CA ASN A 127 -7.99 -0.21 1.03
C ASN A 127 -8.57 0.62 -0.11
N LEU A 128 -9.58 0.08 -0.81
CA LEU A 128 -10.25 0.79 -1.89
C LEU A 128 -11.13 1.92 -1.39
N LEU A 129 -11.82 1.75 -0.26
CA LEU A 129 -12.52 2.85 0.38
C LEU A 129 -11.57 3.98 0.75
N VAL A 130 -10.38 3.66 1.26
CA VAL A 130 -9.34 4.66 1.49
C VAL A 130 -8.94 5.35 0.19
N PHE A 131 -8.61 4.61 -0.87
CA PHE A 131 -8.25 5.23 -2.15
C PHE A 131 -9.37 6.04 -2.78
N LYS A 132 -10.63 5.64 -2.59
CA LYS A 132 -11.81 6.38 -3.03
C LYS A 132 -11.89 7.73 -2.32
N GLU A 133 -11.66 7.76 -1.01
CA GLU A 133 -11.72 9.01 -0.25
C GLU A 133 -10.56 9.95 -0.60
N LEU A 134 -9.41 9.38 -0.95
CA LEU A 134 -8.19 10.10 -1.30
C LEU A 134 -8.04 10.41 -2.80
N ARG A 135 -9.00 10.02 -3.65
CA ARG A 135 -8.91 10.05 -5.13
C ARG A 135 -8.48 11.38 -5.75
N ASP A 136 -8.87 12.49 -5.12
CA ASP A 136 -8.65 13.83 -5.66
C ASP A 136 -7.36 14.46 -5.09
N LEU A 137 -6.65 13.76 -4.21
CA LEU A 137 -5.44 14.25 -3.61
C LEU A 137 -4.24 13.98 -4.51
N GLY A 138 -3.68 15.06 -5.07
CA GLY A 138 -2.48 15.01 -5.89
C GLY A 138 -1.25 14.44 -5.19
N CYS A 139 -1.24 14.28 -3.87
CA CYS A 139 -0.15 13.65 -3.13
C CYS A 139 -0.25 12.12 -3.04
N VAL A 140 -1.33 11.48 -3.50
CA VAL A 140 -1.54 10.04 -3.37
C VAL A 140 -1.17 9.31 -4.65
N VAL A 141 -0.36 8.25 -4.53
CA VAL A 141 -0.08 7.35 -5.65
C VAL A 141 -1.12 6.24 -5.64
N HIS A 142 -2.13 6.38 -6.49
CA HIS A 142 -3.15 5.36 -6.64
C HIS A 142 -2.58 4.11 -7.32
N PRO A 143 -2.95 2.92 -6.84
CA PRO A 143 -2.61 1.72 -7.54
C PRO A 143 -3.36 1.66 -8.88
N ILE A 144 -2.71 1.09 -9.89
CA ILE A 144 -3.26 0.90 -11.23
C ILE A 144 -3.88 -0.49 -11.42
N GLY A 145 -3.72 -1.35 -10.41
CA GLY A 145 -4.45 -2.58 -10.27
C GLY A 145 -3.81 -3.54 -9.28
N MET A 146 -4.35 -4.75 -9.24
CA MET A 146 -3.84 -5.82 -8.39
C MET A 146 -3.72 -7.12 -9.15
N ALA A 147 -2.81 -8.00 -8.72
CA ALA A 147 -2.59 -9.30 -9.32
C ALA A 147 -2.37 -10.36 -8.24
N SER A 148 -3.21 -11.39 -8.20
CA SER A 148 -3.04 -12.56 -7.32
C SER A 148 -2.39 -13.73 -8.06
N GLY A 149 -1.57 -14.54 -7.39
CA GLY A 149 -1.04 -15.78 -7.96
C GLY A 149 0.08 -15.59 -9.00
N MET A 150 0.69 -14.40 -9.06
CA MET A 150 1.93 -14.22 -9.81
C MET A 150 3.08 -14.85 -9.01
N VAL A 151 3.71 -15.87 -9.58
CA VAL A 151 4.92 -16.47 -9.02
C VAL A 151 6.08 -15.50 -9.22
N ALA A 152 6.44 -14.77 -8.15
CA ALA A 152 7.75 -14.13 -8.09
C ALA A 152 8.82 -15.22 -8.20
N SER A 153 9.74 -15.05 -9.15
CA SER A 153 10.79 -16.00 -9.53
C SER A 153 11.43 -16.75 -8.36
N LYS A 154 11.51 -18.09 -8.49
CA LYS A 154 12.33 -19.07 -7.73
C LYS A 154 12.67 -18.68 -6.28
N GLY A 155 11.79 -19.05 -5.34
CA GLY A 155 12.15 -19.13 -3.91
C GLY A 155 11.00 -18.91 -2.93
N SER A 156 9.97 -18.17 -3.32
CA SER A 156 8.79 -17.93 -2.46
C SER A 156 7.72 -18.99 -2.71
N GLY A 157 7.69 -20.03 -1.87
CA GLY A 157 6.72 -21.13 -1.94
C GLY A 157 5.29 -20.76 -1.54
N GLY A 158 4.69 -19.72 -2.12
CA GLY A 158 3.31 -19.34 -1.85
C GLY A 158 2.55 -18.88 -3.10
N THR A 159 1.51 -19.61 -3.46
CA THR A 159 0.55 -19.30 -4.54
C THR A 159 -0.47 -18.21 -4.17
N ASP A 160 -0.40 -17.70 -2.93
CA ASP A 160 -1.46 -16.90 -2.31
C ASP A 160 -1.06 -15.43 -2.08
N GLU A 161 0.06 -14.99 -2.65
CA GLU A 161 0.48 -13.59 -2.56
C GLU A 161 -0.27 -12.74 -3.60
N VAL A 162 -0.88 -11.66 -3.11
CA VAL A 162 -1.44 -10.61 -3.95
C VAL A 162 -0.46 -9.45 -4.02
N HIS A 163 -0.23 -9.05 -5.25
CA HIS A 163 0.65 -7.96 -5.60
C HIS A 163 -0.18 -6.74 -5.96
N VAL A 164 0.16 -5.60 -5.37
CA VAL A 164 -0.46 -4.31 -5.73
C VAL A 164 0.44 -3.63 -6.76
N LEU A 165 -0.14 -3.19 -7.86
CA LEU A 165 0.55 -2.56 -8.97
C LEU A 165 0.39 -1.05 -8.88
N TYR A 166 1.48 -0.31 -8.92
CA TYR A 166 1.49 1.15 -8.96
C TYR A 166 2.15 1.63 -10.23
N ARG A 167 1.71 2.79 -10.74
CA ARG A 167 2.44 3.49 -11.80
C ARG A 167 3.85 3.80 -11.32
N ASN A 168 4.84 3.61 -12.19
CA ASN A 168 6.20 4.04 -11.89
C ASN A 168 6.31 5.58 -11.93
N VAL A 169 6.26 6.22 -10.76
CA VAL A 169 6.39 7.69 -10.63
C VAL A 169 7.81 8.21 -10.84
N GLU A 170 8.87 7.37 -10.78
CA GLU A 170 10.22 7.79 -11.18
C GLU A 170 10.28 8.20 -12.66
N LEU A 171 9.37 7.71 -13.51
CA LEU A 171 9.25 8.16 -14.90
C LEU A 171 8.85 9.64 -15.01
N ASP A 172 8.19 10.18 -13.99
CA ASP A 172 7.81 11.59 -13.90
C ASP A 172 8.84 12.40 -13.08
N ALA A 173 10.09 11.91 -13.03
CA ALA A 173 11.24 12.49 -12.33
C ALA A 173 11.11 12.59 -10.80
N TYR A 174 10.23 11.79 -10.19
CA TYR A 174 10.19 11.65 -8.74
C TYR A 174 11.35 10.79 -8.23
N VAL A 175 11.87 11.15 -7.06
CA VAL A 175 12.93 10.45 -6.33
C VAL A 175 12.36 9.96 -5.01
N ARG A 176 12.67 8.72 -4.61
CA ARG A 176 12.23 8.16 -3.33
C ARG A 176 13.06 8.72 -2.17
N GLY A 177 12.45 8.83 -0.98
CA GLY A 177 13.17 9.19 0.23
C GLY A 177 13.18 10.69 0.52
N ILE A 178 14.17 11.14 1.30
CA ILE A 178 14.40 12.57 1.55
C ILE A 178 15.30 13.22 0.48
N PRO A 179 15.14 14.52 0.18
CA PRO A 179 16.01 15.24 -0.74
C PRO A 179 17.36 15.64 -0.13
N PRO A 180 18.29 16.20 -0.93
CA PRO A 180 19.46 16.90 -0.39
C PRO A 180 19.07 18.01 0.59
N ARG A 181 19.94 18.32 1.55
CA ARG A 181 19.66 19.29 2.63
C ARG A 181 19.22 20.66 2.14
N SER A 182 19.72 21.12 1.00
CA SER A 182 19.32 22.38 0.36
C SER A 182 17.83 22.47 0.00
N THR A 183 17.13 21.34 -0.06
CA THR A 183 15.69 21.24 -0.40
C THR A 183 14.86 20.74 0.79
N ALA A 184 15.47 20.55 1.96
CA ALA A 184 14.84 19.90 3.11
C ALA A 184 13.59 20.64 3.61
N GLU A 185 13.68 21.95 3.81
CA GLU A 185 12.55 22.75 4.32
C GLU A 185 11.35 22.74 3.35
N ALA A 186 11.61 22.93 2.05
CA ALA A 186 10.55 22.89 1.03
C ALA A 186 9.87 21.51 0.98
N TYR A 187 10.63 20.43 1.14
CA TYR A 187 10.09 19.06 1.21
C TYR A 187 9.28 18.82 2.47
N ILE A 188 9.76 19.27 3.64
CA ILE A 188 9.03 19.14 4.91
C ILE A 188 7.70 19.87 4.84
N CYS A 189 7.68 21.11 4.34
CA CYS A 189 6.44 21.86 4.15
C CYS A 189 5.47 21.14 3.20
N ALA A 190 5.96 20.66 2.05
CA ALA A 190 5.11 19.93 1.09
C ALA A 190 4.57 18.61 1.66
N LEU A 191 5.36 17.92 2.50
CA LEU A 191 4.92 16.71 3.19
C LEU A 191 3.88 17.02 4.27
N GLU A 192 4.06 18.10 5.02
CA GLU A 192 3.11 18.57 6.03
C GLU A 192 1.76 18.94 5.41
N ASP A 193 1.78 19.67 4.29
CA ASP A 193 0.57 20.00 3.50
C ASP A 193 -0.13 18.74 2.98
N ALA A 194 0.65 17.76 2.47
CA ALA A 194 0.11 16.48 2.01
C ALA A 194 -0.58 15.71 3.14
N ILE A 195 0.06 15.61 4.32
CA ILE A 195 -0.50 14.94 5.51
C ILE A 195 -1.76 15.66 5.98
N ALA A 196 -1.76 16.99 6.03
CA ALA A 196 -2.92 17.77 6.41
C ALA A 196 -4.12 17.52 5.47
N ALA A 197 -3.87 17.44 4.16
CA ALA A 197 -4.90 17.10 3.17
C ALA A 197 -5.45 15.68 3.34
N ILE A 198 -4.60 14.70 3.68
CA ILE A 198 -5.00 13.32 3.98
C ILE A 198 -5.85 13.26 5.26
N HIS A 199 -5.42 13.95 6.32
CA HIS A 199 -6.16 14.00 7.58
C HIS A 199 -7.50 14.72 7.44
N ALA A 200 -7.58 15.74 6.59
CA ALA A 200 -8.84 16.40 6.26
C ALA A 200 -9.86 15.46 5.59
N LYS A 201 -9.39 14.37 4.98
CA LYS A 201 -10.21 13.29 4.41
C LYS A 201 -10.60 12.20 5.41
N GLY A 202 -10.31 12.36 6.69
CA GLY A 202 -10.67 11.36 7.69
C GLY A 202 -9.70 10.17 7.77
N VAL A 203 -8.60 10.17 7.02
CA VAL A 203 -7.68 9.04 6.87
C VAL A 203 -6.35 9.31 7.57
N VAL A 204 -5.75 8.28 8.16
CA VAL A 204 -4.38 8.25 8.68
C VAL A 204 -3.57 7.25 7.87
N HIS A 205 -2.35 7.61 7.46
CA HIS A 205 -1.48 6.68 6.73
C HIS A 205 -0.97 5.57 7.64
N GLY A 206 -0.63 5.89 8.90
CA GLY A 206 -0.38 4.92 9.99
C GLY A 206 0.99 4.22 9.92
N ASN A 207 1.64 4.29 8.78
CA ASN A 207 3.00 3.78 8.59
C ASN A 207 3.87 4.73 7.77
N LEU A 208 3.60 6.04 7.83
CA LEU A 208 4.35 7.01 7.06
C LEU A 208 5.82 7.05 7.51
N ASP A 209 6.73 7.16 6.54
CA ASP A 209 8.15 7.50 6.72
C ASP A 209 8.73 7.91 5.35
N PRO A 210 9.93 8.52 5.29
CA PRO A 210 10.49 8.98 4.03
C PRO A 210 10.59 7.95 2.90
N ARG A 211 10.70 6.65 3.18
CA ARG A 211 10.80 5.60 2.14
C ARG A 211 9.48 5.44 1.38
N ARG A 212 8.38 5.84 2.01
CA ARG A 212 7.02 5.83 1.44
C ARG A 212 6.67 7.16 0.77
N CYS A 213 7.61 8.10 0.78
CA CYS A 213 7.49 9.37 0.11
C CYS A 213 8.39 9.39 -1.12
N PHE A 214 7.83 9.93 -2.19
CA PHE A 214 8.53 10.32 -3.40
C PHE A 214 8.43 11.83 -3.51
N TRP A 215 9.49 12.47 -3.97
CA TRP A 215 9.52 13.92 -4.13
C TRP A 215 10.09 14.31 -5.48
N LYS A 216 9.72 15.47 -5.98
CA LYS A 216 10.42 16.13 -7.09
C LYS A 216 10.41 17.63 -6.86
N LYS A 217 11.42 18.30 -7.40
CA LYS A 217 11.43 19.76 -7.49
C LYS A 217 10.39 20.21 -8.51
N ASP A 218 9.65 21.26 -8.18
CA ASP A 218 8.64 21.87 -9.05
C ASP A 218 8.74 23.39 -8.96
N GLY A 219 9.48 24.00 -9.89
CA GLY A 219 9.90 25.39 -9.79
C GLY A 219 10.70 25.64 -8.50
N ASP A 220 10.23 26.57 -7.68
CA ASP A 220 10.81 26.89 -6.37
C ASP A 220 10.26 26.00 -5.23
N GLY A 221 9.28 25.14 -5.53
CA GLY A 221 8.64 24.23 -4.58
C GLY A 221 9.06 22.77 -4.71
N VAL A 222 8.40 21.93 -3.92
CA VAL A 222 8.53 20.47 -3.94
C VAL A 222 7.15 19.86 -4.04
N GLN A 223 6.98 18.88 -4.92
CA GLN A 223 5.80 18.01 -4.93
C GLN A 223 6.14 16.70 -4.23
N VAL A 224 5.20 16.21 -3.41
CA VAL A 224 5.32 14.92 -2.70
C VAL A 224 4.26 13.95 -3.19
N LYS A 225 4.64 12.67 -3.26
CA LYS A 225 3.79 11.53 -3.63
C LYS A 225 3.97 10.43 -2.57
N ILE A 226 2.87 9.93 -2.02
CA ILE A 226 2.87 8.94 -0.92
C ILE A 226 2.31 7.61 -1.44
N VAL A 227 3.02 6.53 -1.13
CA VAL A 227 2.69 5.14 -1.47
C VAL A 227 2.48 4.32 -0.20
N ASP A 228 2.12 3.05 -0.35
CA ASP A 228 2.15 2.07 0.76
C ASP A 228 1.02 2.29 1.79
N TRP A 229 -0.21 2.28 1.29
CA TRP A 229 -1.45 2.56 2.04
C TRP A 229 -2.10 1.34 2.70
N ASP A 230 -1.47 0.16 2.67
CA ASP A 230 -2.08 -1.12 3.09
C ASP A 230 -2.46 -1.20 4.58
N VAL A 231 -1.85 -0.33 5.39
CA VAL A 231 -2.05 -0.18 6.83
C VAL A 231 -2.69 1.16 7.21
N SER A 232 -3.16 1.91 6.21
CA SER A 232 -3.93 3.14 6.45
C SER A 232 -5.26 2.82 7.10
N PHE A 233 -5.82 3.80 7.79
CA PHE A 233 -7.12 3.63 8.43
C PHE A 233 -7.91 4.94 8.54
N PHE A 234 -9.23 4.83 8.60
CA PHE A 234 -10.12 5.95 8.92
C PHE A 234 -10.04 6.28 10.41
N MET A 235 -9.92 7.56 10.74
CA MET A 235 -9.83 8.05 12.13
C MET A 235 -11.01 7.61 13.00
N GLU A 236 -12.22 7.55 12.42
CA GLU A 236 -13.43 7.10 13.12
C GLU A 236 -13.37 5.65 13.60
N CYS A 237 -12.48 4.83 13.02
CA CYS A 237 -12.29 3.44 13.41
C CYS A 237 -11.30 3.28 14.59
N GLY A 238 -10.67 4.36 15.04
CA GLY A 238 -9.57 4.32 16.02
C GLY A 238 -8.30 3.68 15.47
N VAL A 239 -7.24 3.66 16.29
CA VAL A 239 -5.96 3.03 15.92
C VAL A 239 -6.11 1.50 15.96
N PRO A 240 -5.80 0.78 14.86
CA PRO A 240 -5.85 -0.68 14.86
C PRO A 240 -4.98 -1.32 15.94
N ALA A 241 -5.52 -2.31 16.67
CA ALA A 241 -4.83 -2.98 17.78
C ALA A 241 -3.43 -3.54 17.41
N TYR A 242 -3.23 -3.97 16.17
CA TYR A 242 -1.91 -4.49 15.75
C TYR A 242 -0.81 -3.43 15.77
N PHE A 243 -1.14 -2.13 15.63
CA PHE A 243 -0.14 -1.06 15.75
C PHE A 243 0.35 -0.95 17.19
N VAL A 244 -0.57 -1.06 18.15
CA VAL A 244 -0.23 -1.07 19.57
C VAL A 244 0.66 -2.27 19.88
N GLU A 245 0.27 -3.47 19.45
CA GLU A 245 1.02 -4.70 19.76
C GLU A 245 2.40 -4.79 19.09
N GLN A 246 2.56 -4.29 17.86
CA GLN A 246 3.79 -4.51 17.08
C GLN A 246 4.68 -3.28 16.93
N LYS A 247 4.14 -2.09 17.22
CA LYS A 247 4.86 -0.82 17.07
C LYS A 247 4.90 -0.01 18.36
N GLN A 248 4.65 -0.63 19.51
CA GLN A 248 4.78 0.05 20.81
C GLN A 248 6.11 0.78 20.98
N ASP A 249 7.20 0.26 20.40
CA ASP A 249 8.54 0.84 20.50
C ASP A 249 8.92 1.75 19.32
N ASP A 250 8.00 1.98 18.38
CA ASP A 250 8.21 2.84 17.23
C ASP A 250 8.09 4.31 17.65
N TYR A 251 9.03 5.16 17.23
CA TYR A 251 8.98 6.60 17.54
C TYR A 251 7.65 7.26 17.18
N ARG A 252 6.93 6.75 16.17
CA ARG A 252 5.61 7.27 15.77
C ARG A 252 4.53 7.03 16.82
N MET A 253 4.67 5.97 17.62
CA MET A 253 3.77 5.62 18.73
C MET A 253 4.25 6.24 20.04
N LEU A 254 5.56 6.27 20.28
CA LEU A 254 6.19 6.76 21.51
C LEU A 254 6.25 8.30 21.64
N ASP A 255 6.10 9.03 20.53
CA ASP A 255 6.09 10.50 20.55
C ASP A 255 4.69 11.02 20.92
N ARG A 256 4.12 11.96 20.16
CA ARG A 256 2.88 12.66 20.55
C ARG A 256 1.66 11.76 20.74
N TYR A 257 1.57 10.62 20.04
CA TYR A 257 0.42 9.72 20.17
C TYR A 257 0.26 9.18 21.60
N ALA A 258 1.37 8.85 22.26
CA ALA A 258 1.38 8.41 23.65
C ALA A 258 0.74 9.45 24.59
N ASP A 259 0.90 10.73 24.29
CA ASP A 259 0.37 11.83 25.10
C ASP A 259 -1.09 12.14 24.78
N THR A 260 -1.42 12.27 23.49
CA THR A 260 -2.70 12.83 23.02
C THR A 260 -3.78 11.79 22.76
N GLY A 261 -3.39 10.55 22.40
CA GLY A 261 -4.30 9.56 21.82
C GLY A 261 -4.83 9.93 20.43
N ASP A 262 -4.33 11.00 19.80
CA ASP A 262 -4.76 11.45 18.48
C ASP A 262 -4.06 10.62 17.39
N ALA A 263 -4.80 9.76 16.69
CA ALA A 263 -4.27 8.90 15.63
C ALA A 263 -3.46 9.66 14.55
N ARG A 264 -3.76 10.95 14.32
CA ARG A 264 -3.01 11.81 13.38
C ARG A 264 -1.56 11.98 13.77
N ASP A 265 -1.24 11.84 15.05
CA ASP A 265 0.11 12.00 15.56
C ASP A 265 1.06 10.90 15.07
N MET A 266 0.54 9.75 14.63
CA MET A 266 1.36 8.71 13.97
C MET A 266 2.05 9.22 12.69
N ASP A 267 1.36 10.08 11.92
CA ASP A 267 1.92 10.68 10.70
C ASP A 267 2.68 11.99 11.03
N ARG A 268 2.15 12.83 11.94
CA ARG A 268 2.77 14.11 12.31
C ARG A 268 4.12 13.94 13.00
N SER A 269 4.32 12.84 13.74
CA SER A 269 5.59 12.53 14.40
C SER A 269 6.74 12.41 13.39
N VAL A 270 6.46 11.97 12.16
CA VAL A 270 7.45 11.92 11.07
C VAL A 270 7.91 13.34 10.72
N VAL A 271 6.99 14.27 10.50
CA VAL A 271 7.31 15.67 10.17
C VAL A 271 8.04 16.35 11.33
N ALA A 272 7.57 16.13 12.57
CA ALA A 272 8.20 16.68 13.76
C ALA A 272 9.65 16.21 13.91
N LEU A 273 9.90 14.92 13.70
CA LEU A 273 11.25 14.35 13.71
C LEU A 273 12.11 14.93 12.59
N LEU A 274 11.60 15.03 11.36
CA LEU A 274 12.34 15.60 10.24
C LEU A 274 12.72 17.07 10.49
N ARG A 275 11.84 17.87 11.08
CA ARG A 275 12.16 19.25 11.49
C ARG A 275 13.29 19.30 12.53
N LYS A 276 13.27 18.41 13.54
CA LYS A 276 14.36 18.29 14.52
C LYS A 276 15.68 17.90 13.84
N ILE A 277 15.63 16.95 12.90
CA ILE A 277 16.81 16.48 12.15
C ILE A 277 17.41 17.59 11.29
N VAL A 278 16.59 18.39 10.60
CA VAL A 278 17.09 19.52 9.78
C VAL A 278 17.67 20.64 10.64
N ALA A 279 17.10 20.89 11.80
CA ALA A 279 17.63 21.88 12.75
C ALA A 279 18.92 21.39 13.45
N SER A 280 19.14 20.08 13.52
CA SER A 280 20.33 19.47 14.13
C SER A 280 21.60 19.65 13.29
N SER A 281 22.73 19.85 13.97
CA SER A 281 24.07 19.88 13.38
C SER A 281 24.75 18.50 13.28
N GLU A 282 24.08 17.43 13.71
CA GLU A 282 24.66 16.07 13.85
C GLU A 282 24.72 15.24 12.55
N GLY A 283 24.38 15.88 11.41
CA GLY A 283 24.45 15.27 10.08
C GLY A 283 23.45 14.13 9.85
N TRP A 284 22.38 14.06 10.65
CA TRP A 284 21.35 13.02 10.52
C TRP A 284 20.66 13.03 9.16
N TRP A 285 20.42 14.22 8.60
CA TRP A 285 19.79 14.39 7.29
C TRP A 285 20.61 13.70 6.20
N GLU A 286 21.92 13.94 6.17
CA GLU A 286 22.84 13.36 5.20
C GLU A 286 22.93 11.83 5.35
N LYS A 287 23.02 11.33 6.60
CA LYS A 287 23.04 9.88 6.87
C LYS A 287 21.78 9.18 6.34
N ILE A 288 20.61 9.75 6.60
CA ILE A 288 19.33 9.19 6.13
C ILE A 288 19.23 9.28 4.61
N CYS A 289 19.66 10.40 4.02
CA CYS A 289 19.60 10.63 2.58
C CYS A 289 20.45 9.59 1.80
N VAL A 290 21.59 9.18 2.35
CA VAL A 290 22.45 8.15 1.74
C VAL A 290 21.81 6.75 1.82
N GLU A 291 21.06 6.47 2.87
CA GLU A 291 20.46 5.15 3.13
C GLU A 291 18.98 5.06 2.69
N ASN A 292 18.51 6.00 1.87
CA ASN A 292 17.12 6.10 1.39
C ASN A 292 16.59 4.79 0.76
N ASP A 293 17.46 4.00 0.14
CA ASP A 293 17.10 2.76 -0.56
C ASP A 293 17.10 1.52 0.35
N SER A 294 17.64 1.62 1.59
CA SER A 294 17.70 0.50 2.53
C SER A 294 16.57 0.60 3.55
N GLU A 295 15.59 -0.30 3.45
CA GLU A 295 14.43 -0.32 4.34
C GLU A 295 14.86 -0.40 5.82
N SER A 296 15.62 -1.43 6.17
CA SER A 296 16.04 -1.67 7.57
C SER A 296 16.95 -0.57 8.12
N ARG A 297 17.83 0.04 7.30
CA ARG A 297 18.77 1.06 7.77
C ARG A 297 18.11 2.43 7.94
N CYS A 298 17.30 2.87 6.98
CA CYS A 298 16.61 4.16 7.11
C CYS A 298 15.66 4.19 8.32
N ALA A 299 14.92 3.10 8.60
CA ALA A 299 14.09 3.02 9.80
C ALA A 299 14.92 3.08 11.09
N MET A 300 16.03 2.34 11.14
CA MET A 300 16.95 2.36 12.29
C MET A 300 17.54 3.75 12.53
N LEU A 301 17.93 4.47 11.47
CA LEU A 301 18.47 5.83 11.58
C LEU A 301 17.43 6.82 12.08
N LEU A 302 16.17 6.73 11.62
CA LEU A 302 15.08 7.57 12.12
C LEU A 302 14.81 7.31 13.61
N GLN A 303 14.76 6.04 14.00
CA GLN A 303 14.56 5.67 15.40
C GLN A 303 15.69 6.21 16.29
N ARG A 304 16.96 6.02 15.90
CA ARG A 304 18.11 6.55 16.64
C ARG A 304 18.12 8.07 16.71
N ALA A 305 17.83 8.74 15.59
CA ALA A 305 17.71 10.20 15.57
C ALA A 305 16.60 10.66 16.53
N TRP A 306 15.48 9.95 16.62
CA TRP A 306 14.44 10.27 17.59
C TRP A 306 14.92 10.08 19.03
N GLU A 307 15.57 8.95 19.35
CA GLU A 307 16.11 8.66 20.70
C GLU A 307 17.11 9.73 21.15
N GLU A 308 18.05 10.11 20.28
CA GLU A 308 19.10 11.09 20.59
C GLU A 308 18.54 12.52 20.69
N LEU A 309 17.61 12.90 19.81
CA LEU A 309 17.03 14.26 19.76
C LEU A 309 15.83 14.45 20.70
N SER A 310 15.31 13.39 21.32
CA SER A 310 14.12 13.43 22.16
C SER A 310 14.40 13.02 23.60
N ALA A 311 15.49 13.55 24.19
CA ALA A 311 15.99 13.28 25.56
C ALA A 311 15.00 13.52 26.74
N SER A 312 13.68 13.53 26.50
CA SER A 312 12.58 13.65 27.47
C SER A 312 11.26 12.96 26.99
N GLY A 313 11.34 11.83 26.29
CA GLY A 313 10.14 11.09 25.84
C GLY A 313 9.42 10.31 26.97
N PRO A 314 8.08 10.15 26.90
CA PRO A 314 7.32 9.32 27.85
C PRO A 314 7.68 7.81 27.73
N SER A 315 7.53 7.06 28.82
CA SER A 315 7.79 5.60 28.81
C SER A 315 6.64 4.84 28.12
N ALA A 316 6.98 3.72 27.46
CA ALA A 316 6.03 2.82 26.79
C ALA A 316 4.91 2.30 27.73
N GLU A 317 5.12 2.32 29.05
CA GLU A 317 4.10 1.96 30.05
C GLU A 317 2.89 2.90 30.01
N SER A 318 3.06 4.18 29.66
CA SER A 318 1.95 5.15 29.60
C SER A 318 0.96 4.91 28.46
N LEU A 319 1.38 4.22 27.38
CA LEU A 319 0.55 3.89 26.22
C LEU A 319 -0.47 2.80 26.54
N LEU A 320 -0.10 1.81 27.36
CA LEU A 320 -0.96 0.67 27.68
C LEU A 320 -2.12 1.06 28.60
N ASP A 321 -1.88 1.98 29.54
CA ASP A 321 -2.92 2.44 30.48
C ASP A 321 -4.04 3.23 29.80
N LYS A 322 -3.71 4.01 28.77
CA LYS A 322 -4.67 4.87 28.04
C LYS A 322 -5.60 4.10 27.09
N LEU A 323 -5.22 2.88 26.70
CA LEU A 323 -5.89 2.19 25.61
C LEU A 323 -7.10 1.35 26.00
N HIS A 324 -7.52 1.33 27.28
CA HIS A 324 -8.73 0.68 27.83
C HIS A 324 -9.52 -0.10 26.77
N ILE A 325 -8.97 -1.25 26.37
CA ILE A 325 -9.58 -2.11 25.37
C ILE A 325 -10.72 -2.79 26.11
N SER A 326 -11.93 -2.29 25.94
CA SER A 326 -13.13 -3.04 26.32
C SER A 326 -13.14 -4.31 25.48
N GLU A 327 -12.93 -5.45 26.13
CA GLU A 327 -13.08 -6.80 25.55
C GLU A 327 -14.42 -7.00 24.82
#